data_AF-A0A662Q4S2-F1
#
_entry.id   AF-A0A662Q4S2-F1
#
_cell.length_a   1.000
_cell.length_b   1.000
_cell.length_c   1.000
_cell.angle_alpha   90.00
_cell.angle_beta   90.00
_cell.angle_gamma   90.00
#
_symmetry.space_group_name_H-M   'P 1'
#
loop_
_entity.id
_entity.type
_entity.pdbx_description
1 polymer ?
#
loop_
_entity_poly.entity_id
_entity_poly.type
_entity_poly.pdbx_seq_one_letter_code
_entity_poly.pdbx_strand_id
1 'polypeptide(L)'
;MEFTDRPCRYFRKPGPENTEAVIEAVARRLEEGRIRWVVVASTSGRTGVRFAEALKDKADIVVISHERMRSKLKEEVERLGGIAIDETNLPLHKRGMEKIRNAFYTLGQGFKVAVEV
;
A
#
# COMPACT_ATOMS: atom_id res chain seq x y z
N MET A 1 25.84 9.51 -21.38
CA MET A 1 25.27 9.16 -20.07
C MET A 1 23.77 9.10 -20.25
N GLU A 2 23.14 7.98 -19.90
CA GLU A 2 21.67 7.88 -19.85
C GLU A 2 21.20 8.17 -18.43
N PHE A 3 20.22 9.06 -18.30
CA PHE A 3 19.53 9.35 -17.04
C PHE A 3 18.02 9.40 -17.28
N THR A 4 17.22 9.24 -16.23
CA THR A 4 15.77 9.39 -16.28
C THR A 4 15.31 10.11 -15.03
N ASP A 5 14.66 11.27 -15.20
CA ASP A 5 14.04 12.01 -14.11
C ASP A 5 12.67 11.43 -13.77
N ARG A 6 12.37 11.37 -12.46
CA ARG A 6 11.05 10.96 -11.98
C ARG A 6 10.56 11.91 -10.89
N PRO A 7 9.31 12.38 -10.96
CA PRO A 7 8.74 13.22 -9.92
C PRO A 7 8.54 12.43 -8.62
N CYS A 8 8.83 13.06 -7.48
CA CYS A 8 8.53 12.53 -6.15
C CYS A 8 7.65 13.53 -5.39
N ARG A 9 6.52 13.05 -4.84
CA ARG A 9 5.57 13.87 -4.09
C ARG A 9 5.86 13.76 -2.59
N TYR A 10 6.15 14.88 -1.95
CA TYR A 10 6.36 14.96 -0.50
C TYR A 10 5.13 15.56 0.19
N PHE A 11 4.62 14.86 1.19
CA PHE A 11 3.53 15.35 2.03
C PHE A 11 4.08 16.10 3.24
N ARG A 12 3.53 17.28 3.54
CA ARG A 12 3.95 18.08 4.70
C ARG A 12 3.61 17.42 6.03
N LYS A 13 2.54 16.63 6.07
CA LYS A 13 2.07 15.91 7.26
C LYS A 13 1.66 14.49 6.86
N PRO A 14 1.97 13.48 7.69
CA PRO A 14 1.45 12.14 7.51
C PRO A 14 -0.04 12.09 7.86
N GLY A 15 -0.76 11.11 7.33
CA GLY A 15 -2.15 10.86 7.74
C GLY A 15 -3.05 10.32 6.63
N PRO A 16 -4.25 9.84 7.00
CA PRO A 16 -5.22 9.24 6.07
C PRO A 16 -5.77 10.23 5.03
N GLU A 17 -5.71 11.55 5.29
CA GLU A 17 -6.10 12.60 4.35
C GLU A 17 -5.31 12.54 3.03
N ASN A 18 -4.10 11.96 3.06
CA ASN A 18 -3.25 11.86 1.88
C ASN A 18 -3.64 10.71 0.94
N THR A 19 -4.54 9.81 1.36
CA THR A 19 -4.83 8.56 0.62
C THR A 19 -5.18 8.80 -0.84
N GLU A 20 -6.01 9.81 -1.13
CA GLU A 20 -6.42 10.13 -2.51
C GLU A 20 -5.24 10.61 -3.36
N ALA A 21 -4.41 11.48 -2.80
CA ALA A 21 -3.21 11.97 -3.46
C ALA A 21 -2.15 10.86 -3.64
N VAL A 22 -2.14 9.83 -2.80
CA VAL A 22 -1.29 8.65 -2.99
C VAL A 22 -1.83 7.79 -4.14
N ILE A 23 -3.14 7.54 -4.21
CA ILE A 23 -3.77 6.82 -5.33
C ILE A 23 -3.44 7.51 -6.66
N GLU A 24 -3.59 8.83 -6.72
CA GLU A 24 -3.24 9.63 -7.91
C GLU A 24 -1.75 9.46 -8.30
N ALA A 25 -0.83 9.50 -7.32
CA ALA A 25 0.60 9.32 -7.57
C ALA A 25 0.92 7.90 -8.07
N VAL A 26 0.25 6.88 -7.52
CA VAL A 26 0.40 5.49 -7.97
C VAL A 26 -0.15 5.30 -9.38
N ALA A 27 -1.32 5.87 -9.70
CA ALA A 27 -1.90 5.82 -11.04
C ALA A 27 -0.95 6.39 -12.10
N ARG A 28 -0.38 7.58 -11.86
CA ARG A 28 0.63 8.19 -12.75
C ARG A 28 1.86 7.29 -12.91
N ARG A 29 2.29 6.62 -11.84
CA ARG A 29 3.46 5.72 -11.88
C ARG A 29 3.21 4.42 -12.66
N LEU A 30 1.95 3.95 -12.70
CA LEU A 30 1.53 2.80 -13.49
C LEU A 30 1.53 3.10 -14.99
N GLU A 31 1.17 4.32 -15.39
CA GLU A 31 1.16 4.77 -16.80
C GLU A 31 2.55 4.67 -17.48
N GLU A 32 3.63 4.65 -16.69
CA GLU A 32 4.99 4.41 -17.19
C GLU A 32 5.25 2.97 -17.70
N GLY A 33 4.28 2.06 -17.54
CA GLY A 33 4.22 0.78 -18.26
C GLY A 33 5.15 -0.34 -17.76
N ARG A 34 5.58 -0.31 -16.49
CA ARG A 34 6.52 -1.31 -15.92
C ARG A 34 6.03 -2.03 -14.67
N ILE A 35 4.85 -1.68 -14.19
CA ILE A 35 4.30 -2.19 -12.93
C ILE A 35 2.92 -2.76 -13.24
N ARG A 36 2.66 -3.95 -12.70
CA ARG A 36 1.39 -4.66 -12.84
C ARG A 36 0.68 -4.80 -11.51
N TRP A 37 1.43 -5.07 -10.45
CA TRP A 37 0.91 -5.35 -9.11
C TRP A 37 1.03 -4.12 -8.22
N VAL A 38 -0.02 -3.84 -7.44
CA VAL A 38 -0.01 -2.83 -6.39
C VAL A 38 -0.42 -3.50 -5.08
N VAL A 39 0.52 -3.54 -4.13
CA VAL A 39 0.31 -4.08 -2.80
C VAL A 39 -0.08 -2.95 -1.85
N VAL A 40 -1.18 -3.15 -1.10
CA VAL A 40 -1.80 -2.11 -0.26
C VAL A 40 -1.98 -2.64 1.15
N ALA A 41 -1.31 -2.02 2.11
CA ALA A 41 -1.58 -2.26 3.53
C ALA A 41 -2.91 -1.62 3.94
N SER A 42 -3.84 -2.40 4.50
CA SER A 42 -5.16 -1.90 4.88
C SER A 42 -5.81 -2.72 6.01
N THR A 43 -5.60 -2.31 7.26
CA THR A 43 -6.10 -3.02 8.46
C THR A 43 -7.59 -3.37 8.40
N SER A 44 -8.46 -2.40 8.11
CA SER A 44 -9.90 -2.63 8.06
C SER A 44 -10.43 -3.12 6.70
N GLY A 45 -9.60 -3.07 5.66
CA GLY A 45 -10.00 -3.22 4.25
C GLY A 45 -10.42 -1.93 3.53
N ARG A 46 -10.70 -0.82 4.24
CA ARG A 46 -11.23 0.42 3.63
C ARG A 46 -10.29 1.07 2.62
N THR A 47 -8.98 1.09 2.89
CA THR A 47 -7.99 1.64 1.95
C THR A 47 -7.84 0.71 0.74
N GLY A 48 -7.88 -0.60 0.97
CA GLY A 48 -7.87 -1.62 -0.08
C GLY A 48 -8.98 -1.42 -1.10
N VAL A 49 -10.23 -1.22 -0.64
CA VAL A 49 -11.38 -0.95 -1.52
C VAL A 49 -11.14 0.29 -2.39
N ARG A 50 -10.66 1.40 -1.80
CA ARG A 50 -10.39 2.64 -2.56
C ARG A 50 -9.35 2.43 -3.67
N PHE A 51 -8.29 1.66 -3.38
CA PHE A 51 -7.28 1.33 -4.40
C PHE A 51 -7.83 0.39 -5.46
N ALA A 52 -8.57 -0.65 -5.06
CA ALA A 52 -9.21 -1.61 -5.97
C ALA A 52 -10.19 -0.93 -6.93
N GLU A 53 -10.96 0.05 -6.45
CA GLU A 53 -11.89 0.82 -7.26
C GLU A 53 -11.14 1.78 -8.21
N ALA A 54 -10.20 2.57 -7.69
CA ALA A 54 -9.53 3.62 -8.46
C ALA A 54 -8.55 3.08 -9.52
N LEU A 55 -7.98 1.89 -9.28
CA LEU A 55 -7.00 1.26 -10.16
C LEU A 55 -7.56 0.02 -10.87
N LYS A 56 -8.89 -0.15 -10.85
CA LYS A 56 -9.56 -1.21 -11.58
C LYS A 56 -9.16 -1.19 -13.05
N ASP A 57 -8.88 -2.38 -13.59
CA ASP A 57 -8.43 -2.60 -14.97
C ASP A 57 -7.07 -1.95 -15.33
N LYS A 58 -6.38 -1.32 -14.35
CA LYS A 58 -5.04 -0.72 -14.53
C LYS A 58 -3.93 -1.51 -13.85
N ALA A 59 -4.24 -2.19 -12.75
CA ALA A 59 -3.29 -3.00 -11.99
C ALA A 59 -3.98 -4.13 -11.21
N ASP A 60 -3.22 -5.19 -10.94
CA ASP A 60 -3.62 -6.26 -10.03
C ASP A 60 -3.42 -5.79 -8.58
N ILE A 61 -4.51 -5.73 -7.81
CA ILE A 61 -4.50 -5.21 -6.43
C ILE A 61 -4.38 -6.34 -5.43
N VAL A 62 -3.42 -6.24 -4.51
CA VAL A 62 -3.27 -7.15 -3.36
C VAL A 62 -3.37 -6.33 -2.09
N VAL A 63 -4.37 -6.63 -1.27
CA VAL A 63 -4.64 -5.95 0.00
C VAL A 63 -4.19 -6.83 1.14
N ILE A 64 -3.31 -6.31 1.98
CA ILE A 64 -2.69 -7.04 3.10
C ILE A 64 -3.06 -6.41 4.43
N SER A 65 -3.40 -7.25 5.40
CA SER A 65 -3.63 -6.84 6.78
C SER A 65 -3.08 -7.87 7.77
N HIS A 66 -2.51 -7.36 8.87
CA HIS A 66 -2.12 -8.18 10.01
C HIS A 66 -3.30 -8.50 10.95
N GLU A 67 -4.38 -7.72 10.87
CA GLU A 67 -5.64 -7.96 11.59
C GLU A 67 -6.69 -8.50 10.62
N ARG A 68 -7.73 -9.16 11.15
CA ARG A 68 -8.90 -9.56 10.36
C ARG A 68 -9.58 -8.32 9.77
N MET A 69 -9.77 -8.30 8.45
CA MET A 69 -10.51 -7.23 7.78
C MET A 69 -12.01 -7.36 8.08
N ARG A 70 -12.76 -6.27 7.91
CA ARG A 70 -14.23 -6.35 7.97
C ARG A 70 -14.74 -7.16 6.79
N SER A 71 -15.54 -8.20 7.03
CA SER A 71 -15.98 -9.14 5.97
C SER A 71 -16.55 -8.44 4.74
N LYS A 72 -17.43 -7.46 4.93
CA LYS A 72 -18.01 -6.67 3.82
C LYS A 72 -16.96 -5.95 2.97
N LEU A 73 -15.89 -5.44 3.59
CA LEU A 73 -14.82 -4.74 2.86
C LEU A 73 -13.86 -5.72 2.18
N LYS A 74 -13.65 -6.90 2.79
CA LYS A 74 -12.88 -7.98 2.16
C LYS A 74 -13.58 -8.49 0.90
N GLU A 75 -14.86 -8.82 1.02
CA GLU A 75 -15.72 -9.24 -0.10
C GLU A 75 -15.79 -8.16 -1.20
N GLU A 76 -15.79 -6.88 -0.82
CA GLU A 76 -15.76 -5.76 -1.77
C GLU A 76 -14.47 -5.73 -2.59
N VAL A 77 -13.31 -5.90 -1.95
CA VAL A 77 -12.01 -5.97 -2.64
C VAL A 77 -12.01 -7.13 -3.64
N GLU A 78 -12.48 -8.30 -3.23
CA GLU A 78 -12.57 -9.49 -4.08
C GLU A 78 -13.54 -9.29 -5.25
N ARG A 79 -14.70 -8.65 -5.01
CA ARG A 79 -15.66 -8.30 -6.06
C ARG A 79 -15.09 -7.33 -7.09
N LEU A 80 -14.19 -6.44 -6.67
CA LEU A 80 -13.48 -5.52 -7.56
C LEU A 80 -12.32 -6.19 -8.32
N GLY A 81 -12.08 -7.49 -8.10
CA GLY A 81 -11.01 -8.26 -8.74
C GLY A 81 -9.67 -8.23 -8.00
N GLY A 82 -9.63 -7.61 -6.82
CA GLY A 82 -8.45 -7.62 -5.95
C GLY A 82 -8.34 -8.90 -5.13
N ILE A 83 -7.14 -9.17 -4.61
CA ILE A 83 -6.89 -10.26 -3.67
C ILE A 83 -6.80 -9.65 -2.26
N ALA A 84 -7.55 -10.18 -1.29
CA ALA A 84 -7.52 -9.72 0.08
C ALA A 84 -6.97 -10.80 1.03
N ILE A 85 -5.83 -10.50 1.67
CA ILE A 85 -5.14 -11.38 2.61
C ILE A 85 -5.09 -10.69 3.96
N ASP A 86 -5.67 -11.29 4.98
CA ASP A 86 -5.72 -10.77 6.34
C ASP A 86 -5.17 -11.77 7.35
N GLU A 87 -5.01 -11.33 8.60
CA GLU A 87 -4.40 -12.12 9.68
C GLU A 87 -2.96 -12.58 9.35
N THR A 88 -2.23 -11.77 8.58
CA THR A 88 -0.83 -12.03 8.27
C THR A 88 0.08 -11.74 9.46
N ASN A 89 1.30 -12.29 9.44
CA ASN A 89 2.30 -11.93 10.45
C ASN A 89 2.87 -10.53 10.21
N LEU A 90 3.57 -10.01 11.22
CA LEU A 90 4.31 -8.74 11.17
C LEU A 90 5.82 -9.02 11.32
N PRO A 91 6.55 -9.28 10.22
CA PRO A 91 7.95 -9.67 10.28
C PRO A 91 8.84 -8.69 11.03
N LEU A 92 8.62 -7.38 10.89
CA LEU A 92 9.45 -6.35 11.50
C LEU A 92 9.11 -6.11 12.99
N HIS A 93 8.06 -6.74 13.51
CA HIS A 93 7.73 -6.73 14.93
C HIS A 93 8.25 -7.95 15.70
N LYS A 94 8.91 -8.89 15.02
CA LYS A 94 9.56 -10.04 15.68
C LYS A 94 10.77 -9.58 16.50
N ARG A 95 11.08 -10.33 17.56
CA ARG A 95 12.25 -10.10 18.43
C ARG A 95 13.52 -10.02 17.58
N GLY A 96 14.33 -8.98 17.80
CA GLY A 96 15.58 -8.75 17.08
C GLY A 96 15.45 -7.82 15.86
N MET A 97 14.23 -7.47 15.44
CA MET A 97 13.99 -6.57 14.31
C MET A 97 13.84 -5.09 14.70
N GLU A 98 13.97 -4.75 15.99
CA GLU A 98 13.67 -3.42 16.52
C GLU A 98 14.53 -2.34 15.88
N LYS A 99 15.83 -2.61 15.67
CA LYS A 99 16.75 -1.68 15.01
C LYS A 99 16.34 -1.40 13.56
N ILE A 100 15.99 -2.45 12.81
CA ILE A 100 15.57 -2.35 11.40
C ILE A 100 14.23 -1.60 11.31
N ARG A 101 13.26 -1.98 12.13
CA ARG A 101 11.95 -1.31 12.19
C ARG A 101 12.09 0.17 12.53
N ASN A 102 12.89 0.50 13.53
CA ASN A 102 13.11 1.89 13.95
C ASN A 102 13.87 2.70 12.88
N ALA A 103 14.82 2.07 12.17
CA ALA A 103 15.48 2.70 11.03
C ALA A 103 14.47 3.05 9.93
N PHE A 104 13.58 2.14 9.55
CA PHE A 104 12.54 2.46 8.56
C PHE A 104 11.54 3.51 9.04
N TYR A 105 11.25 3.58 10.35
CA TYR A 105 10.41 4.66 10.89
C TYR A 105 11.02 6.06 10.74
N THR A 106 12.34 6.19 10.58
CA THR A 106 12.96 7.49 10.28
C THR A 106 12.54 8.04 8.92
N LEU A 107 12.11 7.18 7.99
CA LEU A 107 11.55 7.54 6.67
C LEU A 107 10.01 7.67 6.70
N GLY A 108 9.41 7.53 7.89
CA GLY A 108 7.96 7.60 8.12
C GLY A 108 7.32 6.22 8.34
N GLN A 109 6.19 6.23 9.08
CA GLN A 109 5.46 5.00 9.41
C GLN A 109 4.95 4.26 8.16
N GLY A 110 4.44 5.00 7.17
CA GLY A 110 3.98 4.43 5.91
C GLY A 110 5.09 3.74 5.12
N PHE A 111 6.32 4.27 5.16
CA PHE A 111 7.47 3.66 4.49
C PHE A 111 7.80 2.29 5.10
N LYS A 112 7.89 2.21 6.44
CA LYS A 112 8.07 0.94 7.14
C LYS A 112 7.00 -0.07 6.74
N VAL A 113 5.73 0.36 6.77
CA VAL A 113 4.60 -0.51 6.43
C VAL A 113 4.70 -1.03 4.99
N ALA A 114 5.06 -0.19 4.02
CA ALA A 114 5.23 -0.59 2.63
C ALA A 114 6.35 -1.62 2.40
N VAL A 115 7.36 -1.66 3.28
CA VAL A 115 8.42 -2.68 3.26
C VAL A 115 8.02 -3.97 3.98
N GLU A 116 7.06 -3.89 4.90
CA GLU A 116 6.66 -5.03 5.74
C GLU A 116 5.62 -5.92 5.06
N VAL A 117 4.79 -5.36 4.18
CA VAL A 117 3.70 -6.07 3.49
C VAL A 117 4.13 -6.71 2.19
#